data_AF-A0A934S6I2-F1
#
_entry.id   AF-A0A934S6I2-F1
#
_cell.length_a   1.000
_cell.length_b   1.000
_cell.length_c   1.000
_cell.angle_alpha   90.00
_cell.angle_beta   90.00
_cell.angle_gamma   90.00
#
_symmetry.space_group_name_H-M   'P 1'
#
loop_
_entity.id
_entity.type
_entity.pdbx_description
1 polymer ?
#
loop_
_entity_poly.entity_id
_entity_poly.type
_entity_poly.pdbx_seq_one_letter_code
_entity_poly.pdbx_strand_id
1 'polypeptide(L)'
;MDLHPTIEDITAKLRQGRFPNEQSISQGIVLRLLQVLGWDVYDTNVVWPEFQTGEGRVDFALCHPPSKPAVFIEVKQPGKAEDGVRQALEYAFHTGVPFIVLTDGKTWSFYLPAERGSYEDRRVYKLDLFERATEQAATVLAKYLHKPRVETGSALEDAIREYRNRNRQKEAKQAIPEAWRELVEKGDELLVALVADAVESKAGVRPEDDDIFDFLIGLHGGYVPVTGNGPVAPKQPTKPPTGPGFPVVPAMNKQKAPRQGQLLIKGKAFGYSNAKDAMVIVLTELSKGDPTFLQRCSQHPDCSGRKRRYIAQSLEDMYPDRPDLREMHEVLSGGWMVATNLNNALKKSIIRAATEVAGLHFGSDITVDF
;
A
#
# COMPACT_ATOMS: atom_id res chain seq x y z
N MET A 1 29.44 -10.01 19.67
CA MET A 1 29.97 -11.21 18.97
C MET A 1 29.99 -10.92 17.49
N ASP A 2 31.01 -11.41 16.80
CA ASP A 2 31.19 -11.17 15.37
C ASP A 2 30.74 -12.39 14.55
N LEU A 3 29.63 -12.26 13.82
CA LEU A 3 29.09 -13.32 12.96
C LEU A 3 29.89 -13.49 11.66
N HIS A 4 30.60 -12.45 11.21
CA HIS A 4 31.23 -12.40 9.89
C HIS A 4 32.20 -13.57 9.64
N PRO A 5 33.20 -13.86 10.49
CA PRO A 5 34.16 -14.95 10.21
C PRO A 5 33.48 -16.32 10.18
N THR A 6 32.40 -16.50 10.95
CA THR A 6 31.65 -17.77 10.96
C THR A 6 30.88 -17.95 9.65
N ILE A 7 30.23 -16.89 9.15
CA ILE A 7 29.49 -16.91 7.89
C ILE A 7 30.44 -17.10 6.70
N GLU A 8 31.62 -16.46 6.72
CA GLU A 8 32.64 -16.62 5.67
C GLU A 8 33.13 -18.06 5.57
N ASP A 9 33.51 -18.67 6.70
CA ASP A 9 33.94 -20.07 6.75
C ASP A 9 32.83 -21.03 6.30
N ILE A 10 31.59 -20.82 6.77
CA ILE A 10 30.42 -21.61 6.35
C ILE A 10 30.22 -21.49 4.84
N THR A 11 30.26 -20.28 4.29
CA THR A 11 30.05 -20.01 2.86
C THR A 11 31.13 -20.67 2.02
N ALA A 12 32.39 -20.60 2.44
CA ALA A 12 33.50 -21.27 1.77
C ALA A 12 33.32 -22.81 1.76
N LYS A 13 32.90 -23.40 2.89
CA LYS A 13 32.64 -24.85 3.01
C LYS A 13 31.41 -25.30 2.20
N LEU A 14 30.36 -24.48 2.14
CA LEU A 14 29.19 -24.72 1.28
C LEU A 14 29.60 -24.77 -0.19
N ARG A 15 30.44 -23.83 -0.66
CA ARG A 15 30.95 -23.82 -2.04
C ARG A 15 31.80 -25.05 -2.37
N GLN A 16 32.42 -25.67 -1.38
CA GLN A 16 33.19 -26.90 -1.51
C GLN A 16 32.32 -28.18 -1.39
N GLY A 17 31.00 -28.07 -1.19
CA GLY A 17 30.12 -29.23 -1.04
C GLY A 17 30.35 -30.03 0.25
N ARG A 18 30.85 -29.39 1.31
CA ARG A 18 31.22 -30.07 2.57
C ARG A 18 30.03 -30.51 3.44
N PHE A 19 28.81 -30.12 3.07
CA PHE A 19 27.59 -30.41 3.82
C PHE A 19 26.62 -31.23 2.94
N PRO A 20 26.77 -32.56 2.87
CA PRO A 20 26.03 -33.40 1.94
C PRO A 20 24.58 -33.70 2.36
N ASN A 21 24.20 -33.45 3.62
CA ASN A 21 22.88 -33.80 4.16
C ASN A 21 22.44 -32.88 5.30
N GLU A 22 21.17 -33.02 5.72
CA GLU A 22 20.56 -32.25 6.82
C GLU A 22 21.39 -32.30 8.09
N GLN A 23 21.87 -33.47 8.52
CA GLN A 23 22.66 -33.59 9.75
C GLN A 23 23.96 -32.77 9.71
N SER A 24 24.65 -32.79 8.56
CA SER A 24 25.87 -31.99 8.37
C SER A 24 25.59 -30.48 8.36
N ILE A 25 24.43 -30.06 7.86
CA ILE A 25 23.96 -28.66 7.89
C ILE A 25 23.61 -28.27 9.33
N SER A 26 22.83 -29.09 10.03
CA SER A 26 22.44 -28.90 11.42
C SER A 26 23.66 -28.67 12.31
N GLN A 27 24.64 -29.58 12.27
CA GLN A 27 25.84 -29.50 13.10
C GLN A 27 26.85 -28.46 12.61
N GLY A 28 27.10 -28.43 11.31
CA GLY A 28 28.19 -27.66 10.71
C GLY A 28 27.84 -26.22 10.33
N ILE A 29 26.56 -25.84 10.42
CA ILE A 29 26.04 -24.52 10.08
C ILE A 29 25.10 -24.01 11.17
N VAL A 30 23.95 -24.67 11.38
CA VAL A 30 22.87 -24.15 12.22
C VAL A 30 23.34 -23.95 13.67
N LEU A 31 23.86 -25.01 14.31
CA LEU A 31 24.32 -24.93 15.70
C LEU A 31 25.47 -23.93 15.88
N ARG A 32 26.38 -23.83 14.90
CA ARG A 32 27.48 -22.85 14.94
C ARG A 32 26.95 -21.42 14.92
N LEU A 33 25.99 -21.12 14.04
CA LEU A 33 25.38 -19.80 13.98
C LEU A 33 24.60 -19.49 15.27
N LEU A 34 23.82 -20.44 15.78
CA LEU A 34 23.06 -20.28 17.02
C LEU A 34 23.97 -19.97 18.21
N GLN A 35 25.11 -20.67 18.33
CA GLN A 35 26.09 -20.42 19.38
C GLN A 35 26.63 -18.98 19.32
N VAL A 36 27.01 -18.49 18.12
CA VAL A 36 27.49 -17.11 17.93
C VAL A 36 26.37 -16.07 18.15
N LEU A 37 25.12 -16.45 17.89
CA LEU A 37 23.93 -15.64 18.15
C LEU A 37 23.50 -15.63 19.63
N GLY A 38 24.26 -16.29 20.50
CA GLY A 38 24.08 -16.27 21.95
C GLY A 38 23.19 -17.37 22.52
N TRP A 39 22.79 -18.35 21.70
CA TRP A 39 22.06 -19.53 22.18
C TRP A 39 23.03 -20.54 22.80
N ASP A 40 22.67 -21.07 23.96
CA ASP A 40 23.40 -22.20 24.54
C ASP A 40 22.92 -23.48 23.87
N VAL A 41 23.69 -23.96 22.90
CA VAL A 41 23.38 -25.17 22.13
C VAL A 41 23.56 -26.46 22.91
N TYR A 42 24.13 -26.41 24.13
CA TYR A 42 24.28 -27.56 25.01
C TYR A 42 23.16 -27.67 26.05
N ASP A 43 22.37 -26.62 26.26
CA ASP A 43 21.17 -26.65 27.08
C ASP A 43 19.94 -26.97 26.22
N THR A 44 19.44 -28.20 26.34
CA THR A 44 18.27 -28.68 25.59
C THR A 44 16.96 -28.01 25.98
N ASN A 45 16.93 -27.25 27.08
CA ASN A 45 15.77 -26.41 27.41
C ASN A 45 15.81 -25.06 26.68
N VAL A 46 16.94 -24.68 26.09
CA VAL A 46 17.14 -23.41 25.37
C VAL A 46 17.24 -23.65 23.86
N VAL A 47 17.97 -24.67 23.43
CA VAL A 47 17.98 -25.16 22.03
C VAL A 47 17.58 -26.62 22.07
N TRP A 48 16.31 -26.90 21.78
CA TRP A 48 15.75 -28.24 21.87
C TRP A 48 15.81 -28.95 20.50
N PRO A 49 16.62 -30.01 20.34
CA PRO A 49 16.70 -30.75 19.08
C PRO A 49 15.54 -31.75 18.91
N GLU A 50 15.11 -32.00 17.68
CA GLU A 50 14.03 -32.96 17.36
C GLU A 50 12.76 -32.71 18.19
N PHE A 51 12.37 -31.44 18.31
CA PHE A 51 11.24 -31.04 19.15
C PHE A 51 9.94 -31.61 18.59
N GLN A 52 9.26 -32.45 19.38
CA GLN A 52 7.99 -33.05 18.98
C GLN A 52 6.89 -32.00 18.93
N THR A 53 6.21 -31.95 17.79
CA THR A 53 4.93 -31.25 17.64
C THR A 53 3.83 -32.31 17.71
N GLY A 54 2.60 -31.94 18.09
CA GLY A 54 1.50 -32.92 18.19
C GLY A 54 1.25 -33.71 16.88
N GLU A 55 1.70 -33.19 15.74
CA GLU A 55 1.49 -33.74 14.39
C GLU A 55 2.80 -34.12 13.68
N GLY A 56 3.95 -34.04 14.36
CA GLY A 56 5.26 -34.25 13.74
C GLY A 56 6.44 -33.88 14.64
N ARG A 57 7.52 -33.40 14.04
CA ARG A 57 8.68 -32.87 14.75
C ARG A 57 9.36 -31.79 13.90
N VAL A 58 10.11 -30.91 14.56
CA VAL A 58 10.99 -29.93 13.93
C VAL A 58 12.42 -30.16 14.40
N ASP A 59 13.41 -29.87 13.55
CA ASP A 59 14.81 -30.18 13.86
C ASP A 59 15.33 -29.41 15.08
N PHE A 60 14.97 -28.14 15.22
CA PHE A 60 15.29 -27.36 16.42
C PHE A 60 14.14 -26.45 16.85
N ALA A 61 13.94 -26.34 18.16
CA ALA A 61 13.17 -25.29 18.79
C ALA A 61 14.09 -24.40 19.64
N LEU A 62 14.08 -23.10 19.33
CA LEU A 62 14.70 -22.09 20.17
C LEU A 62 13.69 -21.66 21.22
N CYS A 63 14.00 -21.93 22.48
CA CYS A 63 13.06 -21.81 23.58
C CYS A 63 13.30 -20.55 24.40
N HIS A 64 12.24 -19.75 24.55
CA HIS A 64 12.20 -18.67 25.52
C HIS A 64 10.76 -18.42 26.00
N PRO A 65 10.47 -18.55 27.31
CA PRO A 65 11.34 -19.05 28.37
C PRO A 65 11.77 -20.51 28.15
N PRO A 66 12.69 -21.09 28.95
CA PRO A 66 13.15 -22.46 28.78
C PRO A 66 12.00 -23.47 28.61
N SER A 67 12.20 -24.43 27.70
CA SER A 67 11.21 -25.45 27.30
C SER A 67 9.94 -24.92 26.61
N LYS A 68 9.83 -23.61 26.36
CA LYS A 68 8.74 -23.01 25.58
C LYS A 68 9.25 -22.50 24.23
N PRO A 69 8.82 -23.11 23.11
CA PRO A 69 9.35 -22.75 21.80
C PRO A 69 8.92 -21.34 21.37
N ALA A 70 9.89 -20.51 21.03
CA ALA A 70 9.70 -19.16 20.49
C ALA A 70 9.97 -19.11 18.97
N VAL A 71 10.93 -19.91 18.50
CA VAL A 71 11.27 -20.03 17.07
C VAL A 71 11.50 -21.50 16.73
N PHE A 72 10.93 -21.96 15.62
CA PHE A 72 11.28 -23.26 15.04
C PHE A 72 12.30 -23.10 13.92
N ILE A 73 13.21 -24.05 13.80
CA ILE A 73 14.14 -24.17 12.68
C ILE A 73 13.99 -25.57 12.10
N GLU A 74 13.72 -25.61 10.80
CA GLU A 74 13.60 -26.82 10.00
C GLU A 74 14.72 -26.82 8.96
N VAL A 75 15.51 -27.88 8.97
CA VAL A 75 16.65 -28.11 8.11
C VAL A 75 16.23 -29.01 6.95
N LYS A 76 16.68 -28.68 5.75
CA LYS A 76 16.38 -29.41 4.51
C LYS A 76 17.66 -29.90 3.85
N GLN A 77 17.51 -30.91 3.01
CA GLN A 77 18.59 -31.36 2.13
C GLN A 77 19.14 -30.19 1.29
N PRO A 78 20.45 -30.19 0.98
CA PRO A 78 21.06 -29.19 0.11
C PRO A 78 20.26 -28.98 -1.19
N GLY A 79 19.89 -27.73 -1.49
CA GLY A 79 19.12 -27.37 -2.68
C GLY A 79 17.60 -27.57 -2.56
N LYS A 80 17.09 -28.00 -1.39
CA LYS A 80 15.67 -28.28 -1.14
C LYS A 80 15.05 -27.34 -0.10
N ALA A 81 15.57 -26.11 0.03
CA ALA A 81 15.11 -25.15 1.05
C ALA A 81 13.60 -24.81 1.01
N GLU A 82 12.93 -24.99 -0.14
CA GLU A 82 11.51 -24.70 -0.33
C GLU A 82 10.61 -25.94 -0.18
N ASP A 83 11.19 -27.13 0.01
CA ASP A 83 10.42 -28.36 0.15
C ASP A 83 9.71 -28.40 1.50
N GLY A 84 8.45 -28.82 1.52
CA GLY A 84 7.70 -29.01 2.77
C GLY A 84 7.35 -27.72 3.54
N VAL A 85 7.48 -26.55 2.91
CA VAL A 85 7.14 -25.23 3.52
C VAL A 85 5.74 -25.23 4.14
N ARG A 86 4.75 -25.78 3.43
CA ARG A 86 3.36 -25.86 3.92
C ARG A 86 3.27 -26.63 5.25
N GLN A 87 3.85 -27.82 5.29
CA GLN A 87 3.80 -28.70 6.45
C GLN A 87 4.52 -28.08 7.65
N ALA A 88 5.70 -27.49 7.44
CA ALA A 88 6.44 -26.79 8.49
C ALA A 88 5.65 -25.61 9.07
N LEU A 89 4.96 -24.84 8.21
CA LEU A 89 4.11 -23.73 8.64
C LEU A 89 2.88 -24.19 9.42
N GLU A 90 2.24 -25.28 9.01
CA GLU A 90 1.09 -25.87 9.72
C GLU A 90 1.48 -26.34 11.13
N TYR A 91 2.63 -27.01 11.27
CA TYR A 91 3.15 -27.43 12.58
C TYR A 91 3.42 -26.25 13.52
N ALA A 92 4.08 -25.20 13.02
CA ALA A 92 4.35 -24.01 13.80
C ALA A 92 3.04 -23.31 14.21
N PHE A 93 2.08 -23.22 13.29
CA PHE A 93 0.77 -22.62 13.55
C PHE A 93 -0.02 -23.37 14.63
N HIS A 94 -0.16 -24.70 14.51
CA HIS A 94 -0.89 -25.51 15.49
C HIS A 94 -0.23 -25.56 16.86
N THR A 95 1.11 -25.46 16.91
CA THR A 95 1.85 -25.39 18.18
C THR A 95 1.83 -23.99 18.80
N GLY A 96 1.34 -22.98 18.08
CA GLY A 96 1.30 -21.58 18.53
C GLY A 96 2.67 -20.89 18.49
N VAL A 97 3.63 -21.44 17.75
CA VAL A 97 4.96 -20.84 17.59
C VAL A 97 4.88 -19.72 16.55
N PRO A 98 5.25 -18.47 16.91
CA PRO A 98 4.97 -17.32 16.07
C PRO A 98 5.97 -17.15 14.91
N PHE A 99 7.06 -17.91 14.90
CA PHE A 99 8.16 -17.70 13.97
C PHE A 99 8.84 -19.02 13.58
N ILE A 100 9.03 -19.24 12.27
CA ILE A 100 9.70 -20.44 11.76
C ILE A 100 10.73 -20.08 10.69
N VAL A 101 11.85 -20.80 10.69
CA VAL A 101 12.94 -20.66 9.74
C VAL A 101 13.17 -21.98 9.03
N LEU A 102 13.22 -21.95 7.70
CA LEU A 102 13.58 -23.11 6.88
C LEU A 102 14.95 -22.86 6.26
N THR A 103 15.83 -23.86 6.30
CA THR A 103 17.17 -23.72 5.73
C THR A 103 17.74 -25.01 5.13
N ASP A 104 18.44 -24.89 4.01
CA ASP A 104 19.32 -25.94 3.46
C ASP A 104 20.82 -25.61 3.68
N GLY A 105 21.10 -24.75 4.66
CA GLY A 105 22.43 -24.20 4.95
C GLY A 105 22.78 -22.98 4.09
N LYS A 106 22.54 -23.06 2.78
CA LYS A 106 22.79 -21.95 1.82
C LYS A 106 21.68 -20.89 1.89
N THR A 107 20.44 -21.34 1.88
CA THR A 107 19.24 -20.52 1.85
C THR A 107 18.59 -20.53 3.22
N TRP A 108 18.11 -19.37 3.67
CA TRP A 108 17.42 -19.17 4.94
C TRP A 108 16.14 -18.39 4.69
N SER A 109 15.00 -19.04 4.84
CA SER A 109 13.67 -18.45 4.64
C SER A 109 12.98 -18.29 5.98
N PHE A 110 12.57 -17.06 6.29
CA PHE A 110 11.95 -16.68 7.56
C PHE A 110 10.46 -16.46 7.35
N TYR A 111 9.60 -17.09 8.16
CA TYR A 111 8.15 -17.05 7.97
C TYR A 111 7.40 -16.71 9.26
N LEU A 112 6.20 -16.12 9.08
CA LEU A 112 5.21 -15.87 10.13
C LEU A 112 4.01 -16.81 9.94
N PRO A 113 3.93 -17.93 10.68
CA PRO A 113 2.89 -18.95 10.48
C PRO A 113 1.46 -18.41 10.62
N ALA A 114 1.24 -17.53 11.60
CA ALA A 114 -0.08 -17.00 11.97
C ALA A 114 -0.57 -15.83 11.10
N GLU A 115 0.27 -15.29 10.21
CA GLU A 115 -0.11 -14.18 9.35
C GLU A 115 -0.95 -14.63 8.13
N ARG A 116 -1.66 -13.69 7.49
CA ARG A 116 -2.60 -13.99 6.40
C ARG A 116 -1.90 -14.19 5.04
N GLY A 117 -2.66 -14.65 4.05
CA GLY A 117 -2.18 -14.83 2.68
C GLY A 117 -1.64 -16.24 2.42
N SER A 118 -1.09 -16.42 1.20
CA SER A 118 -0.47 -17.68 0.79
C SER A 118 0.77 -18.00 1.63
N TYR A 119 1.22 -19.26 1.64
CA TYR A 119 2.45 -19.63 2.36
C TYR A 119 3.67 -18.82 1.89
N GLU A 120 3.73 -18.49 0.60
CA GLU A 120 4.74 -17.58 0.04
C GLU A 120 4.62 -16.15 0.56
N ASP A 121 3.40 -15.63 0.70
CA ASP A 121 3.17 -14.29 1.23
C ASP A 121 3.62 -14.16 2.70
N ARG A 122 3.53 -15.25 3.46
CA ARG A 122 3.95 -15.32 4.88
C ARG A 122 5.47 -15.37 5.05
N ARG A 123 6.27 -15.54 3.98
CA ARG A 123 7.74 -15.49 4.06
C ARG A 123 8.22 -14.06 4.21
N VAL A 124 8.67 -13.65 5.38
CA VAL A 124 9.16 -12.28 5.64
C VAL A 124 10.41 -11.98 4.82
N TYR A 125 11.38 -12.88 4.82
CA TYR A 125 12.66 -12.69 4.16
C TYR A 125 13.21 -14.00 3.62
N LYS A 126 13.95 -13.94 2.52
CA LYS A 126 14.75 -15.05 1.97
C LYS A 126 16.19 -14.58 1.82
N LEU A 127 17.09 -15.18 2.60
CA LEU A 127 18.51 -14.93 2.57
C LEU A 127 19.19 -16.07 1.80
N ASP A 128 19.99 -15.73 0.79
CA ASP A 128 20.88 -16.66 0.11
C ASP A 128 22.32 -16.23 0.41
N LEU A 129 23.10 -17.11 1.05
CA LEU A 129 24.47 -16.83 1.47
C LEU A 129 25.46 -16.70 0.30
N PHE A 130 25.09 -17.11 -0.92
CA PHE A 130 25.93 -16.92 -2.10
C PHE A 130 25.62 -15.60 -2.81
N GLU A 131 24.40 -15.08 -2.69
CA GLU A 131 23.97 -13.85 -3.35
C GLU A 131 24.14 -12.59 -2.47
N ARG A 132 24.18 -12.75 -1.15
CA ARG A 132 24.32 -11.63 -0.20
C ARG A 132 25.75 -11.53 0.32
N ALA A 133 26.20 -10.28 0.49
CA ALA A 133 27.46 -9.99 1.18
C ALA A 133 27.39 -10.48 2.63
N THR A 134 28.54 -10.90 3.17
CA THR A 134 28.67 -11.44 4.54
C THR A 134 28.04 -10.51 5.58
N GLU A 135 28.26 -9.20 5.45
CA GLU A 135 27.76 -8.18 6.36
C GLU A 135 26.22 -8.12 6.39
N GLN A 136 25.61 -8.26 5.21
CA GLN A 136 24.16 -8.28 5.07
C GLN A 136 23.58 -9.58 5.63
N ALA A 137 24.22 -10.71 5.34
CA ALA A 137 23.82 -12.00 5.89
C ALA A 137 23.90 -12.02 7.43
N ALA A 138 24.99 -11.50 7.99
CA ALA A 138 25.18 -11.33 9.43
C ALA A 138 24.08 -10.46 10.04
N THR A 139 23.77 -9.33 9.40
CA THR A 139 22.72 -8.42 9.85
C THR A 139 21.36 -9.09 9.88
N VAL A 140 20.99 -9.83 8.82
CA VAL A 140 19.69 -10.53 8.73
C VAL A 140 19.58 -11.65 9.77
N LEU A 141 20.61 -12.50 9.89
CA LEU A 141 20.63 -13.58 10.87
C LEU A 141 20.57 -13.03 12.30
N ALA A 142 21.34 -11.99 12.63
CA ALA A 142 21.29 -11.34 13.92
C ALA A 142 19.93 -10.70 14.19
N LYS A 143 19.33 -10.06 13.19
CA LYS A 143 18.02 -9.41 13.33
C LYS A 143 16.93 -10.37 13.79
N TYR A 144 16.92 -11.58 13.22
CA TYR A 144 15.83 -12.55 13.40
C TYR A 144 16.13 -13.65 14.42
N LEU A 145 17.40 -13.97 14.68
CA LEU A 145 17.79 -15.11 15.51
C LEU A 145 18.70 -14.77 16.69
N HIS A 146 19.15 -13.51 16.86
CA HIS A 146 19.97 -13.14 18.02
C HIS A 146 19.15 -13.33 19.31
N LYS A 147 19.68 -14.11 20.26
CA LYS A 147 18.92 -14.53 21.46
C LYS A 147 18.27 -13.35 22.20
N PRO A 148 18.99 -12.28 22.60
CA PRO A 148 18.37 -11.12 23.26
C PRO A 148 17.20 -10.48 22.48
N ARG A 149 17.21 -10.55 21.15
CA ARG A 149 16.12 -10.01 20.32
C ARG A 149 14.89 -10.91 20.30
N VAL A 150 15.10 -12.23 20.35
CA VAL A 150 14.02 -13.20 20.50
C VAL A 150 13.42 -13.10 21.90
N GLU A 151 14.26 -12.99 22.94
CA GLU A 151 13.81 -12.87 24.34
C GLU A 151 12.97 -11.61 24.59
N THR A 152 13.35 -10.49 24.00
CA THR A 152 12.61 -9.22 24.10
C THR A 152 11.41 -9.12 23.17
N GLY A 153 11.21 -10.08 22.26
CA GLY A 153 10.17 -10.03 21.22
C GLY A 153 10.48 -9.12 20.03
N SER A 154 11.55 -8.31 20.07
CA SER A 154 11.91 -7.37 19.01
C SER A 154 12.19 -8.02 17.65
N ALA A 155 12.70 -9.27 17.63
CA ALA A 155 12.86 -10.04 16.40
C ALA A 155 11.52 -10.29 15.68
N LEU A 156 10.50 -10.68 16.45
CA LEU A 156 9.15 -10.96 15.94
C LEU A 156 8.44 -9.68 15.52
N GLU A 157 8.53 -8.61 16.33
CA GLU A 157 7.92 -7.32 16.00
C GLU A 157 8.45 -6.74 14.69
N ASP A 158 9.77 -6.80 14.49
CA ASP A 158 10.40 -6.36 13.25
C ASP A 158 9.95 -7.20 12.05
N ALA A 159 9.85 -8.52 12.22
CA ALA A 159 9.37 -9.42 11.18
C ALA A 159 7.93 -9.11 10.76
N ILE A 160 7.03 -8.92 11.75
CA ILE A 160 5.62 -8.56 11.50
C ILE A 160 5.53 -7.21 10.80
N ARG A 161 6.33 -6.22 11.23
CA ARG A 161 6.36 -4.89 10.61
C ARG A 161 6.76 -4.97 9.13
N GLU A 162 7.80 -5.73 8.81
CA GLU A 162 8.26 -5.91 7.43
C GLU A 162 7.23 -6.62 6.56
N TYR A 163 6.66 -7.73 7.06
CA TYR A 163 5.59 -8.45 6.36
C TYR A 163 4.41 -7.52 6.05
N ARG A 164 3.93 -6.75 7.03
CA ARG A 164 2.80 -5.82 6.83
C ARG A 164 3.13 -4.73 5.83
N ASN A 165 4.34 -4.16 5.89
CA ASN A 165 4.76 -3.13 4.95
C ASN A 165 4.82 -3.67 3.51
N ARG A 166 5.39 -4.85 3.32
CA ARG A 166 5.45 -5.48 2.00
C ARG A 166 4.08 -5.86 1.47
N ASN A 167 3.20 -6.41 2.31
CA ASN A 167 1.85 -6.77 1.89
C ASN A 167 1.02 -5.54 1.52
N ARG A 168 1.12 -4.44 2.29
CA ARG A 168 0.49 -3.16 1.90
C ARG A 168 1.00 -2.66 0.56
N GLN A 169 2.30 -2.78 0.28
CA GLN A 169 2.85 -2.39 -1.02
C GLN A 169 2.37 -3.31 -2.14
N LYS A 170 2.26 -4.62 -1.89
CA LYS A 170 1.72 -5.60 -2.85
C LYS A 170 0.26 -5.30 -3.17
N GLU A 171 -0.56 -5.10 -2.14
CA GLU A 171 -1.97 -4.71 -2.27
C GLU A 171 -2.11 -3.39 -3.03
N ALA A 172 -1.30 -2.38 -2.71
CA ALA A 172 -1.29 -1.11 -3.42
C ALA A 172 -0.95 -1.30 -4.91
N LYS A 173 0.05 -2.13 -5.24
CA LYS A 173 0.40 -2.45 -6.63
C LYS A 173 -0.72 -3.18 -7.35
N GLN A 174 -1.38 -4.13 -6.70
CA GLN A 174 -2.51 -4.88 -7.27
C GLN A 174 -3.74 -4.00 -7.51
N ALA A 175 -3.91 -2.94 -6.72
CA ALA A 175 -4.99 -1.97 -6.90
C ALA A 175 -4.74 -0.96 -8.04
N ILE A 176 -3.52 -0.84 -8.56
CA ILE A 176 -3.19 0.13 -9.62
C ILE A 176 -4.06 -0.06 -10.87
N PRO A 177 -4.22 -1.26 -11.44
CA PRO A 177 -5.03 -1.44 -12.67
C PRO A 177 -6.51 -1.13 -12.46
N GLU A 178 -7.06 -1.48 -11.30
CA GLU A 178 -8.46 -1.17 -10.95
C GLU A 178 -8.66 0.33 -10.77
N ALA A 179 -7.75 1.00 -10.04
CA ALA A 179 -7.79 2.45 -9.85
C ALA A 179 -7.60 3.20 -11.18
N TRP A 180 -6.71 2.74 -12.06
CA TRP A 180 -6.53 3.31 -13.40
C TRP A 180 -7.80 3.20 -14.25
N ARG A 181 -8.44 2.02 -14.25
CA ARG A 181 -9.71 1.81 -14.96
C ARG A 181 -10.79 2.74 -14.45
N GLU A 182 -10.93 2.85 -13.12
CA GLU A 182 -11.92 3.71 -12.50
C GLU A 182 -11.70 5.19 -12.86
N LEU A 183 -10.45 5.67 -12.85
CA LEU A 183 -10.10 7.05 -13.22
C LEU A 183 -10.43 7.35 -14.69
N VAL A 184 -10.15 6.40 -15.59
CA VAL A 184 -10.42 6.55 -17.02
C VAL A 184 -11.92 6.49 -17.30
N GLU A 185 -12.64 5.48 -16.81
CA GLU A 185 -14.09 5.32 -17.05
C GLU A 185 -14.92 6.48 -16.50
N LYS A 186 -14.51 7.05 -15.36
CA LYS A 186 -15.19 8.20 -14.76
C LYS A 186 -14.81 9.55 -15.38
N GLY A 187 -13.81 9.58 -16.24
CA GLY A 187 -13.31 10.80 -16.87
C GLY A 187 -12.72 11.76 -15.85
N ASP A 188 -11.72 11.31 -15.11
CA ASP A 188 -11.04 12.17 -14.13
C ASP A 188 -10.46 13.42 -14.82
N GLU A 189 -10.98 14.59 -14.41
CA GLU A 189 -10.66 15.89 -15.04
C GLU A 189 -9.15 16.22 -14.95
N LEU A 190 -8.44 15.79 -13.89
CA LEU A 190 -7.00 16.05 -13.77
C LEU A 190 -6.20 15.19 -14.73
N LEU A 191 -6.59 13.92 -14.91
CA LEU A 191 -5.94 13.04 -15.86
C LEU A 191 -6.09 13.57 -17.29
N VAL A 192 -7.30 14.03 -17.65
CA VAL A 192 -7.58 14.64 -18.95
C VAL A 192 -6.77 15.92 -19.13
N ALA A 193 -6.79 16.83 -18.15
CA ALA A 193 -6.03 18.08 -18.21
C ALA A 193 -4.51 17.84 -18.32
N LEU A 194 -3.97 16.87 -17.57
CA LEU A 194 -2.54 16.53 -17.62
C LEU A 194 -2.12 16.05 -19.01
N VAL A 195 -2.95 15.24 -19.66
CA VAL A 195 -2.69 14.78 -21.04
C VAL A 195 -2.85 15.93 -22.03
N ALA A 196 -3.86 16.80 -21.87
CA ALA A 196 -4.05 17.99 -22.70
C ALA A 196 -2.85 18.94 -22.65
N ASP A 197 -2.36 19.26 -21.45
CA ASP A 197 -1.19 20.12 -21.26
C ASP A 197 0.07 19.50 -21.90
N ALA A 198 0.23 18.18 -21.77
CA ALA A 198 1.35 17.45 -22.37
C ALA A 198 1.28 17.42 -23.91
N VAL A 199 0.09 17.36 -24.50
CA VAL A 199 -0.11 17.46 -25.96
C VAL A 199 0.13 18.89 -26.43
N GLU A 200 -0.42 19.89 -25.75
CA GLU A 200 -0.23 21.31 -26.06
C GLU A 200 1.25 21.68 -26.04
N SER A 201 2.00 21.23 -25.03
CA SER A 201 3.45 21.45 -24.94
C SER A 201 4.24 20.85 -26.11
N LYS A 202 3.73 19.79 -26.76
CA LYS A 202 4.41 19.10 -27.87
C LYS A 202 3.96 19.57 -29.25
N ALA A 203 2.67 19.86 -29.40
CA ALA A 203 2.04 20.19 -30.68
C ALA A 203 1.77 21.70 -30.85
N GLY A 204 1.89 22.49 -29.78
CA GLY A 204 1.56 23.93 -29.77
C GLY A 204 0.06 24.24 -29.81
N VAL A 205 -0.80 23.21 -29.81
CA VAL A 205 -2.25 23.32 -29.84
C VAL A 205 -2.84 22.38 -28.80
N ARG A 206 -3.78 22.89 -28.01
CA ARG A 206 -4.51 22.11 -27.01
C ARG A 206 -5.63 21.29 -27.67
N PRO A 207 -5.65 19.96 -27.50
CA PRO A 207 -6.75 19.11 -27.98
C PRO A 207 -8.04 19.31 -27.16
N GLU A 208 -9.18 18.86 -27.68
CA GLU A 208 -10.43 18.86 -26.91
C GLU A 208 -10.41 17.79 -25.81
N ASP A 209 -11.06 18.09 -24.68
CA ASP A 209 -11.08 17.22 -23.51
C ASP A 209 -11.79 15.88 -23.82
N ASP A 210 -12.81 15.91 -24.69
CA ASP A 210 -13.56 14.73 -25.15
C ASP A 210 -12.69 13.81 -26.02
N ASP A 211 -11.84 14.35 -26.90
CA ASP A 211 -10.91 13.56 -27.72
C ASP A 211 -9.89 12.80 -26.85
N ILE A 212 -9.43 13.43 -25.76
CA ILE A 212 -8.52 12.80 -24.79
C ILE A 212 -9.25 11.73 -24.01
N PHE A 213 -10.46 12.00 -23.55
CA PHE A 213 -11.27 11.06 -22.80
C PHE A 213 -11.55 9.79 -23.63
N ASP A 214 -12.00 9.95 -24.88
CA ASP A 214 -12.23 8.86 -25.82
C ASP A 214 -10.94 8.07 -26.12
N PHE A 215 -9.81 8.77 -26.28
CA PHE A 215 -8.51 8.12 -26.43
C PHE A 215 -8.13 7.28 -25.20
N LEU A 216 -8.31 7.82 -23.98
CA LEU A 216 -7.97 7.13 -22.73
C LEU A 216 -8.86 5.89 -22.50
N ILE A 217 -10.15 5.97 -22.83
CA ILE A 217 -11.06 4.82 -22.83
C ILE A 217 -10.63 3.81 -23.90
N GLY A 218 -10.27 4.27 -25.09
CA GLY A 218 -9.79 3.43 -26.19
C GLY A 218 -8.56 2.59 -25.80
N LEU A 219 -7.64 3.13 -25.00
CA LEU A 219 -6.47 2.39 -24.51
C LEU A 219 -6.83 1.18 -23.64
N HIS A 220 -7.98 1.19 -22.96
CA HIS A 220 -8.47 0.04 -22.20
C HIS A 220 -9.11 -1.03 -23.07
N GLY A 221 -9.70 -0.65 -24.21
CA GLY A 221 -10.41 -1.54 -25.13
C GLY A 221 -9.56 -2.14 -26.26
N GLY A 222 -8.26 -1.84 -26.32
CA GLY A 222 -7.42 -2.20 -27.47
C GLY A 222 -7.78 -1.35 -28.69
N TYR A 223 -7.56 -0.03 -28.62
CA TYR A 223 -7.73 0.85 -29.77
C TYR A 223 -6.58 0.70 -30.77
N VAL A 224 -6.92 0.31 -32.00
CA VAL A 224 -6.06 0.43 -33.19
C VAL A 224 -6.20 1.87 -33.70
N PRO A 225 -5.11 2.61 -33.95
CA PRO A 225 -5.22 4.00 -34.36
C PRO A 225 -5.75 4.09 -35.79
N VAL A 226 -6.85 4.80 -35.97
CA VAL A 226 -7.32 5.25 -37.29
C VAL A 226 -6.51 6.49 -37.66
N THR A 227 -5.55 6.33 -38.57
CA THR A 227 -4.95 7.45 -39.31
C THR A 227 -5.86 7.82 -40.49
N GLY A 228 -6.08 9.12 -40.70
CA GLY A 228 -7.22 9.67 -41.42
C GLY A 228 -7.29 9.55 -42.95
N ASN A 229 -8.41 10.10 -43.44
CA ASN A 229 -8.82 10.51 -44.79
C ASN A 229 -9.41 9.45 -45.75
N GLY A 230 -10.75 9.47 -45.86
CA GLY A 230 -11.52 9.00 -47.00
C GLY A 230 -13.00 9.43 -46.90
N PRO A 231 -13.70 9.75 -48.01
CA PRO A 231 -14.91 10.58 -47.99
C PRO A 231 -16.17 9.84 -47.56
N VAL A 232 -17.07 10.60 -46.94
CA VAL A 232 -18.42 10.22 -46.52
C VAL A 232 -19.27 9.74 -47.71
N ALA A 233 -19.97 8.61 -47.53
CA ALA A 233 -21.22 8.33 -48.25
C ALA A 233 -22.20 7.52 -47.38
N PRO A 234 -23.53 7.70 -47.54
CA PRO A 234 -24.51 7.39 -46.50
C PRO A 234 -25.35 6.12 -46.77
N LYS A 235 -25.91 5.50 -45.71
CA LYS A 235 -27.36 5.15 -45.55
C LYS A 235 -27.62 4.07 -44.48
N GLN A 236 -28.36 4.49 -43.43
CA GLN A 236 -29.72 4.04 -43.03
C GLN A 236 -30.01 2.57 -42.59
N PRO A 237 -31.15 2.30 -41.91
CA PRO A 237 -31.20 1.83 -40.52
C PRO A 237 -31.70 0.39 -40.36
N THR A 238 -31.33 -0.29 -39.27
CA THR A 238 -32.02 -1.50 -38.81
C THR A 238 -32.14 -1.57 -37.29
N LYS A 239 -33.33 -1.97 -36.84
CA LYS A 239 -33.77 -2.19 -35.46
C LYS A 239 -33.60 -3.69 -35.08
N PRO A 240 -33.87 -4.10 -33.82
CA PRO A 240 -32.98 -4.91 -32.98
C PRO A 240 -33.33 -6.42 -32.96
N PRO A 241 -32.61 -7.22 -32.15
CA PRO A 241 -33.28 -8.25 -31.39
C PRO A 241 -32.95 -8.29 -29.88
N THR A 242 -34.01 -8.72 -29.20
CA THR A 242 -34.28 -9.04 -27.79
C THR A 242 -33.42 -10.12 -27.11
N GLY A 243 -33.04 -9.85 -25.85
CA GLY A 243 -33.07 -10.73 -24.67
C GLY A 243 -31.87 -11.67 -24.40
N PRO A 244 -31.76 -12.30 -23.20
CA PRO A 244 -32.41 -12.06 -21.91
C PRO A 244 -31.42 -11.74 -20.75
N GLY A 245 -31.95 -11.23 -19.65
CA GLY A 245 -31.19 -10.72 -18.50
C GLY A 245 -30.51 -11.76 -17.61
N PHE A 246 -29.59 -11.25 -16.79
CA PHE A 246 -29.01 -11.94 -15.64
C PHE A 246 -29.09 -11.04 -14.39
N PRO A 247 -29.18 -11.64 -13.20
CA PRO A 247 -29.76 -11.01 -12.01
C PRO A 247 -28.82 -10.06 -11.28
N VAL A 248 -29.43 -9.03 -10.70
CA VAL A 248 -28.83 -8.08 -9.76
C VAL A 248 -28.62 -8.77 -8.40
N VAL A 249 -27.43 -8.61 -7.81
CA VAL A 249 -27.19 -8.84 -6.37
C VAL A 249 -26.41 -7.64 -5.81
N PRO A 250 -26.74 -7.13 -4.61
CA PRO A 250 -26.39 -5.78 -4.18
C PRO A 250 -25.01 -5.70 -3.53
N ALA A 251 -24.29 -4.61 -3.81
CA ALA A 251 -23.01 -4.29 -3.20
C ALA A 251 -23.17 -3.92 -1.71
N MET A 252 -22.59 -4.73 -0.82
CA MET A 252 -22.44 -4.42 0.60
C MET A 252 -21.30 -3.43 0.82
N ASN A 253 -21.66 -2.28 1.39
CA ASN A 253 -20.79 -1.19 1.79
C ASN A 253 -19.98 -1.57 3.06
N LYS A 254 -18.64 -1.54 3.00
CA LYS A 254 -17.77 -1.63 4.20
C LYS A 254 -17.05 -0.30 4.42
N GLN A 255 -17.65 0.55 5.25
CA GLN A 255 -17.07 1.78 5.76
C GLN A 255 -15.83 1.47 6.62
N LYS A 256 -14.64 1.96 6.20
CA LYS A 256 -13.46 2.08 7.07
C LYS A 256 -13.66 3.30 7.99
N ALA A 257 -13.31 3.16 9.27
CA ALA A 257 -13.36 4.23 10.27
C ALA A 257 -12.59 5.49 9.80
N PRO A 258 -13.10 6.71 10.08
CA PRO A 258 -12.51 7.95 9.55
C PRO A 258 -11.17 8.25 10.23
N ARG A 259 -10.15 8.57 9.42
CA ARG A 259 -8.88 9.15 9.87
C ARG A 259 -9.16 10.56 10.41
N GLN A 260 -9.02 10.78 11.71
CA GLN A 260 -9.12 12.12 12.30
C GLN A 260 -7.82 12.91 12.04
N GLY A 261 -7.93 14.13 11.54
CA GLY A 261 -6.85 15.11 11.38
C GLY A 261 -7.14 16.41 12.11
N GLN A 262 -6.16 17.30 12.20
CA GLN A 262 -6.27 18.60 12.88
C GLN A 262 -5.77 19.71 11.95
N LEU A 263 -6.54 20.80 11.84
CA LEU A 263 -6.16 22.02 11.13
C LEU A 263 -6.07 23.19 12.09
N LEU A 264 -5.22 24.18 11.78
CA LEU A 264 -5.11 25.44 12.52
C LEU A 264 -5.64 26.58 11.65
N ILE A 265 -6.43 27.47 12.24
CA ILE A 265 -6.84 28.74 11.63
C ILE A 265 -6.53 29.84 12.65
N LYS A 266 -5.59 30.74 12.32
CA LYS A 266 -5.10 31.80 13.21
C LYS A 266 -4.72 31.28 14.60
N GLY A 267 -4.07 30.11 14.65
CA GLY A 267 -3.66 29.44 15.89
C GLY A 267 -4.75 28.66 16.64
N LYS A 268 -6.01 28.72 16.21
CA LYS A 268 -7.11 27.92 16.78
C LYS A 268 -7.20 26.56 16.08
N ALA A 269 -7.23 25.49 16.85
CA ALA A 269 -7.30 24.13 16.34
C ALA A 269 -8.74 23.66 16.07
N PHE A 270 -8.93 22.97 14.95
CA PHE A 270 -10.17 22.34 14.54
C PHE A 270 -9.90 20.89 14.10
N GLY A 271 -10.71 19.94 14.59
CA GLY A 271 -10.62 18.55 14.16
C GLY A 271 -11.45 18.30 12.90
N TYR A 272 -10.96 17.45 12.00
CA TYR A 272 -11.69 17.01 10.82
C TYR A 272 -11.57 15.50 10.60
N SER A 273 -12.58 14.91 9.97
CA SER A 273 -12.69 13.47 9.71
C SER A 273 -12.19 13.04 8.33
N ASN A 274 -12.06 13.99 7.39
CA ASN A 274 -11.56 13.80 6.03
C ASN A 274 -11.27 15.16 5.36
N ALA A 275 -10.73 15.13 4.15
CA ALA A 275 -10.38 16.31 3.36
C ALA A 275 -11.57 17.24 3.02
N LYS A 276 -12.78 16.68 2.79
CA LYS A 276 -14.00 17.46 2.55
C LYS A 276 -14.33 18.30 3.78
N ASP A 277 -14.34 17.65 4.94
CA ASP A 277 -14.62 18.26 6.24
C ASP A 277 -13.66 19.41 6.54
N ALA A 278 -12.36 19.20 6.34
CA ALA A 278 -11.35 20.24 6.50
C ALA A 278 -11.60 21.48 5.60
N MET A 279 -11.95 21.28 4.33
CA MET A 279 -12.27 22.38 3.41
C MET A 279 -13.51 23.15 3.85
N VAL A 280 -14.57 22.45 4.27
CA VAL A 280 -15.81 23.07 4.75
C VAL A 280 -15.57 23.88 6.02
N ILE A 281 -14.77 23.36 6.96
CA ILE A 281 -14.39 24.09 8.18
C ILE A 281 -13.68 25.41 7.82
N VAL A 282 -12.68 25.37 6.94
CA VAL A 282 -11.95 26.59 6.55
C VAL A 282 -12.88 27.63 5.92
N LEU A 283 -13.68 27.25 4.93
CA LEU A 283 -14.61 28.16 4.26
C LEU A 283 -15.64 28.74 5.24
N THR A 284 -16.16 27.90 6.14
CA THR A 284 -17.13 28.31 7.15
C THR A 284 -16.52 29.31 8.14
N GLU A 285 -15.37 29.00 8.72
CA GLU A 285 -14.71 29.86 9.70
C GLU A 285 -14.26 31.19 9.09
N LEU A 286 -13.72 31.18 7.87
CA LEU A 286 -13.29 32.41 7.20
C LEU A 286 -14.45 33.29 6.73
N SER A 287 -15.64 32.71 6.47
CA SER A 287 -16.83 33.50 6.15
C SER A 287 -17.41 34.24 7.36
N LYS A 288 -17.01 33.90 8.59
CA LYS A 288 -17.52 34.55 9.80
C LYS A 288 -17.03 35.99 9.87
N GLY A 289 -17.97 36.93 9.80
CA GLY A 289 -17.68 38.36 9.91
C GLY A 289 -17.39 39.07 8.59
N ASP A 290 -17.41 38.36 7.46
CA ASP A 290 -17.33 38.95 6.11
C ASP A 290 -18.37 38.32 5.17
N PRO A 291 -19.54 38.97 5.00
CA PRO A 291 -20.61 38.49 4.11
C PRO A 291 -20.20 38.39 2.63
N THR A 292 -19.14 39.07 2.22
CA THR A 292 -18.67 39.09 0.82
C THR A 292 -17.55 38.08 0.56
N PHE A 293 -17.06 37.39 1.60
CA PHE A 293 -15.94 36.44 1.51
C PHE A 293 -16.18 35.35 0.47
N LEU A 294 -17.31 34.64 0.56
CA LEU A 294 -17.62 33.52 -0.35
C LEU A 294 -17.85 34.00 -1.79
N GLN A 295 -18.32 35.23 -1.98
CA GLN A 295 -18.42 35.86 -3.30
C GLN A 295 -17.04 36.09 -3.92
N ARG A 296 -16.10 36.64 -3.15
CA ARG A 296 -14.72 36.83 -3.60
C ARG A 296 -14.04 35.48 -3.87
N CYS A 297 -14.25 34.48 -3.02
CA CYS A 297 -13.78 33.12 -3.28
C CYS A 297 -14.36 32.57 -4.59
N SER A 298 -15.65 32.71 -4.84
CA SER A 298 -16.31 32.25 -6.08
C SER A 298 -15.75 32.91 -7.37
N GLN A 299 -15.14 34.08 -7.25
CA GLN A 299 -14.51 34.82 -8.36
C GLN A 299 -13.02 34.50 -8.53
N HIS A 300 -12.42 33.77 -7.58
CA HIS A 300 -11.02 33.41 -7.63
C HIS A 300 -10.77 32.34 -8.71
N PRO A 301 -9.72 32.44 -9.55
CA PRO A 301 -9.44 31.46 -10.61
C PRO A 301 -9.39 30.01 -10.11
N ASP A 302 -8.71 29.77 -8.98
CA ASP A 302 -8.58 28.44 -8.37
C ASP A 302 -9.88 27.88 -7.73
N CYS A 303 -10.93 28.70 -7.65
CA CYS A 303 -12.27 28.30 -7.17
C CYS A 303 -13.25 28.05 -8.33
N SER A 304 -12.76 28.05 -9.57
CA SER A 304 -13.52 27.79 -10.78
C SER A 304 -12.83 26.78 -11.67
N GLY A 305 -13.60 25.88 -12.27
CA GLY A 305 -13.19 25.12 -13.44
C GLY A 305 -13.58 25.85 -14.72
N ARG A 306 -13.35 25.22 -15.88
CA ARG A 306 -13.62 25.80 -17.21
C ARG A 306 -15.05 26.33 -17.40
N LYS A 307 -16.05 25.60 -16.89
CA LYS A 307 -17.48 25.96 -17.01
C LYS A 307 -18.21 26.04 -15.67
N ARG A 308 -17.62 25.51 -14.59
CA ARG A 308 -18.27 25.34 -13.28
C ARG A 308 -17.59 26.18 -12.22
N ARG A 309 -18.37 26.64 -11.24
CA ARG A 309 -17.84 27.26 -10.03
C ARG A 309 -17.84 26.26 -8.88
N TYR A 310 -16.70 26.07 -8.21
CA TYR A 310 -16.64 25.17 -7.05
C TYR A 310 -17.35 25.75 -5.83
N ILE A 311 -17.45 27.10 -5.75
CA ILE A 311 -18.23 27.83 -4.76
C ILE A 311 -19.27 28.66 -5.50
N ALA A 312 -20.56 28.39 -5.28
CA ALA A 312 -21.65 29.00 -6.03
C ALA A 312 -22.93 29.15 -5.18
N GLN A 313 -23.85 30.01 -5.63
CA GLN A 313 -25.20 30.15 -5.04
C GLN A 313 -26.28 29.38 -5.81
N SER A 314 -25.96 28.88 -7.01
CA SER A 314 -26.87 28.05 -7.81
C SER A 314 -26.21 26.72 -8.19
N LEU A 315 -27.02 25.67 -8.25
CA LEU A 315 -26.58 24.35 -8.71
C LEU A 315 -26.25 24.33 -10.20
N GLU A 316 -26.83 25.28 -10.96
CA GLU A 316 -26.57 25.44 -12.39
C GLU A 316 -25.20 26.06 -12.64
N ASP A 317 -24.76 27.03 -11.83
CA ASP A 317 -23.39 27.56 -11.90
C ASP A 317 -22.34 26.55 -11.41
N MET A 318 -22.72 25.67 -10.47
CA MET A 318 -21.83 24.64 -9.92
C MET A 318 -21.71 23.41 -10.83
N TYR A 319 -22.79 23.03 -11.50
CA TYR A 319 -22.86 21.88 -12.39
C TYR A 319 -23.77 22.17 -13.60
N PRO A 320 -23.32 23.02 -14.55
CA PRO A 320 -24.14 23.42 -15.69
C PRO A 320 -24.55 22.23 -16.56
N ASP A 321 -23.58 21.36 -16.86
CA ASP A 321 -23.72 20.24 -17.80
C ASP A 321 -23.85 18.87 -17.07
N ARG A 322 -23.96 18.86 -15.74
CA ARG A 322 -23.88 17.64 -14.89
C ARG A 322 -24.98 17.58 -13.83
N PRO A 323 -26.26 17.43 -14.23
CA PRO A 323 -27.38 17.38 -13.29
C PRO A 323 -27.26 16.22 -12.29
N ASP A 324 -26.59 15.13 -12.67
CA ASP A 324 -26.30 13.97 -11.83
C ASP A 324 -25.40 14.28 -10.62
N LEU A 325 -24.60 15.37 -10.69
CA LEU A 325 -23.70 15.76 -9.61
C LEU A 325 -24.27 16.85 -8.70
N ARG A 326 -25.50 17.31 -8.94
CA ARG A 326 -26.09 18.42 -8.17
C ARG A 326 -26.29 18.10 -6.69
N GLU A 327 -26.37 16.83 -6.30
CA GLU A 327 -26.42 16.42 -4.89
C GLU A 327 -25.04 16.46 -4.19
N MET A 328 -23.94 16.59 -4.96
CA MET A 328 -22.58 16.52 -4.46
C MET A 328 -22.06 17.89 -4.00
N HIS A 329 -22.71 18.48 -3.01
CA HIS A 329 -22.32 19.77 -2.42
C HIS A 329 -22.50 19.76 -0.89
N GLU A 330 -21.86 20.73 -0.22
CA GLU A 330 -22.16 21.10 1.16
C GLU A 330 -22.65 22.54 1.21
N VAL A 331 -23.61 22.79 2.09
CA VAL A 331 -24.18 24.12 2.28
C VAL A 331 -23.28 24.94 3.20
N LEU A 332 -23.00 26.17 2.79
CA LEU A 332 -22.28 27.19 3.55
C LEU A 332 -23.26 28.29 4.00
N SER A 333 -22.75 29.34 4.64
CA SER A 333 -23.55 30.49 5.07
C SER A 333 -24.08 31.30 3.88
N GLY A 334 -25.23 31.97 4.05
CA GLY A 334 -25.74 32.93 3.06
C GLY A 334 -26.18 32.35 1.71
N GLY A 335 -26.62 31.09 1.68
CA GLY A 335 -27.07 30.41 0.46
C GLY A 335 -25.94 29.98 -0.48
N TRP A 336 -24.69 30.09 -0.03
CA TRP A 336 -23.54 29.57 -0.75
C TRP A 336 -23.40 28.07 -0.55
N MET A 337 -22.82 27.40 -1.54
CA MET A 337 -22.51 25.98 -1.50
C MET A 337 -21.10 25.75 -2.01
N VAL A 338 -20.47 24.66 -1.57
CA VAL A 338 -19.20 24.18 -2.12
C VAL A 338 -19.36 22.77 -2.68
N ALA A 339 -18.81 22.55 -3.88
CA ALA A 339 -18.76 21.23 -4.50
C ALA A 339 -17.96 20.24 -3.64
N THR A 340 -18.47 19.00 -3.47
CA THR A 340 -17.80 17.97 -2.67
C THR A 340 -17.19 16.86 -3.50
N ASN A 341 -17.66 16.68 -4.74
CA ASN A 341 -17.05 15.80 -5.73
C ASN A 341 -15.78 16.45 -6.32
N LEU A 342 -14.74 16.55 -5.47
CA LEU A 342 -13.43 17.15 -5.76
C LEU A 342 -12.34 16.20 -5.24
N ASN A 343 -11.17 16.14 -5.87
CA ASN A 343 -10.01 15.42 -5.30
C ASN A 343 -9.30 16.25 -4.21
N ASN A 344 -8.35 15.66 -3.47
CA ASN A 344 -7.65 16.36 -2.37
C ASN A 344 -6.79 17.54 -2.83
N ALA A 345 -6.28 17.52 -4.06
CA ALA A 345 -5.50 18.62 -4.61
C ALA A 345 -6.37 19.87 -4.85
N LEU A 346 -7.54 19.70 -5.46
CA LEU A 346 -8.51 20.78 -5.65
C LEU A 346 -9.03 21.32 -4.31
N LYS A 347 -9.31 20.45 -3.33
CA LYS A 347 -9.68 20.90 -1.99
C LYS A 347 -8.58 21.75 -1.35
N LYS A 348 -7.31 21.34 -1.49
CA LYS A 348 -6.15 22.15 -1.04
C LYS A 348 -6.03 23.47 -1.83
N SER A 349 -6.30 23.47 -3.13
CA SER A 349 -6.30 24.68 -3.96
C SER A 349 -7.37 25.68 -3.50
N ILE A 350 -8.60 25.21 -3.25
CA ILE A 350 -9.69 26.03 -2.72
C ILE A 350 -9.33 26.58 -1.33
N ILE A 351 -8.70 25.78 -0.46
CA ILE A 351 -8.23 26.26 0.85
C ILE A 351 -7.16 27.34 0.68
N ARG A 352 -6.21 27.19 -0.24
CA ARG A 352 -5.18 28.22 -0.51
C ARG A 352 -5.81 29.51 -1.03
N ALA A 353 -6.70 29.43 -2.01
CA ALA A 353 -7.43 30.57 -2.54
C ALA A 353 -8.27 31.26 -1.45
N ALA A 354 -8.98 30.50 -0.62
CA ALA A 354 -9.74 31.03 0.51
C ALA A 354 -8.83 31.74 1.54
N THR A 355 -7.63 31.20 1.76
CA THR A 355 -6.62 31.79 2.65
C THR A 355 -6.14 33.14 2.09
N GLU A 356 -5.83 33.19 0.79
CA GLU A 356 -5.42 34.41 0.10
C GLU A 356 -6.54 35.48 0.09
N VAL A 357 -7.77 35.09 -0.21
CA VAL A 357 -8.96 35.98 -0.20
C VAL A 357 -9.26 36.55 1.19
N ALA A 358 -8.86 35.85 2.26
CA ALA A 358 -8.94 36.32 3.64
C ALA A 358 -7.77 37.23 4.06
N GLY A 359 -6.79 37.46 3.19
CA GLY A 359 -5.57 38.21 3.50
C GLY A 359 -4.64 37.48 4.46
N LEU A 360 -4.65 36.14 4.42
CA LEU A 360 -3.88 35.27 5.30
C LEU A 360 -2.84 34.48 4.49
N HIS A 361 -1.86 33.90 5.20
CA HIS A 361 -0.81 33.08 4.58
C HIS A 361 -1.03 31.59 4.85
N PHE A 362 -1.13 30.82 3.76
CA PHE A 362 -1.21 29.36 3.85
C PHE A 362 0.15 28.80 4.31
N GLY A 363 0.12 27.95 5.34
CA GLY A 363 1.32 27.41 5.99
C GLY A 363 1.71 28.11 7.30
N SER A 364 1.19 29.30 7.58
CA SER A 364 1.38 29.98 8.87
C SER A 364 0.07 30.33 9.56
N ASP A 365 -0.85 31.03 8.88
CA ASP A 365 -2.15 31.41 9.42
C ASP A 365 -3.17 30.27 9.29
N ILE A 366 -3.04 29.47 8.22
CA ILE A 366 -3.85 28.28 7.98
C ILE A 366 -2.93 27.09 7.68
N THR A 367 -3.03 26.03 8.48
CA THR A 367 -2.29 24.79 8.27
C THR A 367 -3.22 23.59 8.27
N VAL A 368 -3.09 22.72 7.27
CA VAL A 368 -3.92 21.51 7.11
C VAL A 368 -3.14 20.42 6.38
N ASP A 369 -3.30 19.16 6.82
CA ASP A 369 -2.54 18.02 6.26
C ASP A 369 -3.44 16.82 5.94
N PHE A 370 -3.81 16.66 4.67
CA PHE A 370 -4.61 15.53 4.15
C PHE A 370 -4.34 15.20 2.69
#